data_AF-A0A238BLP0-F1
#
_entry.id   AF-A0A238BLP0-F1
#
_cell.length_a   1.000
_cell.length_b   1.000
_cell.length_c   1.000
_cell.angle_alpha   90.00
_cell.angle_beta   90.00
_cell.angle_gamma   90.00
#
_symmetry.space_group_name_H-M   'P 1'
#
loop_
_entity.id
_entity.type
_entity.pdbx_description
1 polymer ?
#
loop_
_entity_poly.entity_id
_entity_poly.type
_entity_poly.pdbx_seq_one_letter_code
_entity_poly.pdbx_strand_id
1 'polypeptide(L)' 'MAFDGINFMGQQLKIRRPRDYQPMSTSYDLGNMMGTFLVSNIVPDSPHKIFIGGLPSYLSAEQS' A
#
# COMPACT_ATOMS: atom_id res chain seq x y z
N MET A 1 4.94 9.55 8.56
CA MET A 1 4.76 10.82 7.83
C MET A 1 5.86 10.87 6.78
N ALA A 2 5.53 10.71 5.50
CA ALA A 2 6.54 10.47 4.46
C ALA A 2 7.59 11.59 4.31
N PHE A 3 7.25 12.82 4.70
CA PHE A 3 8.10 14.00 4.55
C PHE A 3 8.68 14.55 5.87
N ASP A 4 8.48 13.88 7.00
CA ASP A 4 9.12 14.31 8.25
C ASP A 4 10.63 14.02 8.20
N GLY A 5 11.46 14.99 8.58
CA GLY A 5 12.92 14.85 8.58
C GLY A 5 13.60 15.05 7.22
N ILE A 6 12.86 15.31 6.14
CA ILE A 6 13.46 15.64 4.85
C ILE A 6 14.18 16.99 4.92
N ASN A 7 15.26 17.13 4.15
CA ASN A 7 15.84 18.44 3.89
C ASN A 7 15.04 19.13 2.78
N PHE A 8 14.56 20.33 3.06
CA PHE A 8 13.93 21.19 2.06
C PHE A 8 14.56 22.58 2.18
N MET A 9 15.15 23.05 1.08
CA MET A 9 15.84 24.35 1.04
C MET A 9 16.90 24.53 2.14
N GLY A 10 17.66 23.47 2.46
CA GLY A 10 18.70 23.50 3.49
C GLY A 10 18.20 23.34 4.92
N GLN A 11 16.88 23.25 5.15
CA GLN A 11 16.30 23.06 6.48
C GLN A 11 15.66 21.68 6.62
N GLN A 12 15.82 21.07 7.79
CA GLN A 12 15.12 19.82 8.12
C GLN A 12 13.68 20.12 8.54
N LEU A 13 12.71 19.52 7.86
CA LEU A 13 11.30 19.67 8.19
C LEU A 13 10.91 18.83 9.40
N LYS A 14 10.06 19.38 10.28
CA LYS A 14 9.43 18.66 11.39
C LYS A 14 7.93 18.61 11.18
N ILE A 15 7.43 17.50 10.64
CA ILE A 15 6.02 17.33 10.32
C ILE A 15 5.41 16.41 11.37
N ARG A 16 4.34 16.83 12.04
CA ARG A 16 3.62 16.04 13.04
C ARG A 16 2.12 16.08 12.75
N ARG A 17 1.39 15.06 13.21
CA ARG A 17 -0.06 15.09 13.21
C ARG A 17 -0.48 16.15 14.25
N PRO A 18 -1.59 16.88 14.01
CA PRO A 18 -2.23 17.65 15.07
C PRO A 18 -2.52 16.78 16.29
N ARG A 19 -2.58 17.39 17.48
CA ARG A 19 -2.78 16.67 18.76
C ARG A 19 -4.09 15.90 18.80
N ASP A 20 -5.07 16.35 18.04
CA ASP A 20 -6.43 15.87 17.91
C ASP A 20 -6.64 14.96 16.68
N TYR A 21 -5.57 14.58 15.98
CA TYR A 21 -5.69 13.69 14.82
C TYR A 21 -6.21 12.30 15.22
N GLN A 22 -7.33 11.91 14.65
CA GLN A 22 -7.88 10.56 14.75
C GLN A 22 -7.57 9.77 13.46
N PRO A 23 -6.80 8.68 13.52
CA PRO A 23 -6.58 7.83 12.34
C PRO A 23 -7.88 7.10 11.99
N MET A 24 -8.24 7.10 10.71
CA MET A 24 -9.26 6.16 10.21
C MET A 24 -8.66 4.74 10.28
N SER A 25 -9.36 3.82 10.93
CA SER A 25 -8.94 2.42 11.00
C SER A 25 -9.16 1.76 9.63
N THR A 26 -8.10 1.63 8.84
CA THR A 26 -8.12 0.80 7.63
C THR A 26 -7.87 -0.65 8.02
N SER A 27 -8.79 -1.26 8.77
CA SER A 27 -8.77 -2.69 9.03
C SER A 27 -9.39 -3.41 7.84
N TYR A 28 -8.58 -3.73 6.83
CA TYR A 28 -8.93 -4.78 5.88
C TYR A 28 -8.79 -6.11 6.62
N ASP A 29 -9.93 -6.74 6.93
CA ASP A 29 -9.99 -8.04 7.61
C ASP A 29 -9.35 -9.11 6.72
N LEU A 30 -8.08 -9.40 6.97
CA LEU A 30 -7.28 -10.42 6.29
C LEU A 30 -7.63 -11.86 6.77
N GLY A 31 -8.72 -12.03 7.52
CA GLY A 31 -9.06 -13.28 8.21
C GLY A 31 -9.71 -14.35 7.35
N ASN A 32 -10.18 -14.05 6.13
CA ASN A 32 -11.12 -14.93 5.40
C ASN A 32 -10.63 -15.50 4.04
N MET A 33 -9.37 -15.30 3.62
CA MET A 33 -8.89 -15.70 2.27
C MET A 33 -7.93 -16.89 2.23
N MET A 34 -7.92 -17.75 3.24
CA MET A 34 -7.12 -18.99 3.25
C MET A 34 -7.99 -20.22 2.92
N GLY A 35 -8.66 -20.20 1.78
CA GLY A 35 -9.43 -21.36 1.35
C GLY A 35 -9.96 -21.24 -0.08
N THR A 36 -9.47 -22.14 -0.94
CA THR A 36 -9.95 -22.40 -2.32
C THR A 36 -9.49 -21.38 -3.36
N PHE A 37 -8.59 -21.81 -4.27
CA PHE A 37 -8.38 -21.46 -5.70
C PHE A 37 -8.70 -20.04 -6.25
N LEU A 38 -9.00 -19.07 -5.40
CA LEU A 38 -9.45 -17.74 -5.73
C LEU A 38 -8.31 -16.80 -5.34
N VAL A 39 -7.60 -16.29 -6.34
CA VAL A 39 -6.59 -15.26 -6.13
C VAL A 39 -7.32 -13.99 -5.70
N SER A 40 -6.89 -13.40 -4.57
CA SER A 40 -7.43 -12.12 -4.12
C SER A 40 -7.03 -11.01 -5.07
N ASN A 41 -7.96 -10.11 -5.39
CA ASN A 41 -7.64 -8.82 -6.00
C ASN A 41 -6.97 -7.86 -4.98
N ILE A 42 -6.92 -8.22 -3.69
CA ILE A 42 -6.26 -7.46 -2.64
C ILE A 42 -4.90 -8.11 -2.37
N VAL A 43 -3.83 -7.39 -2.69
CA VAL A 43 -2.45 -7.82 -2.43
C VAL A 43 -1.86 -6.97 -1.29
N PRO A 44 -1.90 -7.47 -0.03
CA PRO A 44 -1.34 -6.74 1.11
C PRO A 44 0.17 -6.59 0.98
N ASP A 45 0.73 -5.56 1.62
CA ASP A 45 2.17 -5.39 1.67
C ASP A 45 2.83 -6.54 2.45
N SER A 46 3.88 -7.10 1.86
CA SER A 46 4.64 -8.24 2.38
C SER A 46 6.05 -8.18 1.82
N PRO A 47 7.07 -8.72 2.52
CA PRO A 47 8.41 -8.89 1.95
C PRO A 47 8.44 -9.65 0.61
N HIS A 48 7.39 -10.44 0.32
CA HIS A 48 7.25 -11.22 -0.90
C HIS A 48 6.29 -10.61 -1.93
N LYS A 49 5.84 -9.37 -1.73
CA LYS A 49 4.98 -8.67 -2.70
C LYS A 49 5.77 -8.36 -3.97
N ILE A 50 5.24 -8.76 -5.12
CA ILE A 50 5.89 -8.62 -6.43
C ILE A 50 5.20 -7.50 -7.22
N PHE A 51 6.01 -6.65 -7.85
CA PHE A 51 5.56 -5.69 -8.86
C PHE A 51 5.82 -6.25 -10.26
N ILE A 52 4.80 -6.29 -11.12
CA ILE A 52 4.91 -6.69 -12.52
C ILE A 52 4.49 -5.49 -13.37
N GLY A 53 5.42 -4.95 -14.16
CA GLY A 53 5.18 -3.86 -15.09
C GLY A 53 5.38 -4.28 -16.54
N GLY A 54 4.93 -3.44 -17.49
CA GLY A 54 5.14 -3.69 -18.92
C GLY A 54 4.27 -4.80 -19.53
N LEU A 55 3.12 -5.11 -18.92
CA LEU A 55 2.16 -6.04 -19.52
C LEU A 55 1.63 -5.48 -20.84
N PRO A 56 1.54 -6.30 -21.90
CA PRO A 56 0.87 -5.92 -23.14
C PRO A 56 -0.56 -5.42 -22.88
N SER A 57 -0.96 -4.32 -23.52
CA SER A 57 -2.25 -3.66 -23.31
C SER A 57 -3.46 -4.49 -23.72
N TYR A 58 -3.25 -5.58 -24.45
CA TYR A 58 -4.30 -6.50 -24.87
C TYR A 58 -4.57 -7.64 -23.87
N LEU A 59 -3.80 -7.76 -22.77
CA LEU A 59 -4.08 -8.73 -21.72
C LEU A 59 -5.13 -8.20 -20.74
N SER A 60 -6.10 -9.05 -20.40
CA SER A 60 -7.07 -8.78 -19.33
C SER A 60 -6.60 -9.35 -17.99
N ALA A 61 -7.26 -8.96 -16.90
CA ALA A 61 -6.94 -9.45 -15.54
C ALA A 61 -7.13 -10.96 -15.35
N GLU A 62 -7.88 -11.63 -16.23
CA GLU A 62 -8.04 -13.09 -16.21
C GLU A 62 -6.85 -13.83 -16.86
N GLN A 63 -6.12 -13.13 -17.74
CA GLN A 63 -4.97 -13.66 -18.48
C GLN A 63 -3.63 -13.31 -17.84
N SER A 64 -3.63 -12.45 -16.81
CA SER A 64 -2.46 -12.06 -16.00
C SER A 64 -2.37 -12.89 -14.73
#